data_AF-N6YAE3-F1
#
_entry.id   AF-N6YAE3-F1
#
_cell.length_a   1.000
_cell.length_b   1.000
_cell.length_c   1.000
_cell.angle_alpha   90.00
_cell.angle_beta   90.00
_cell.angle_gamma   90.00
#
_symmetry.space_group_name_H-M   'P 1'
#
loop_
_entity.id
_entity.type
_entity.pdbx_description
1 polymer ?
#
loop_
_entity_poly.entity_id
_entity_poly.type
_entity_poly.pdbx_seq_one_letter_code
_entity_poly.pdbx_strand_id
1 'polypeptide(L)'
;MSGFGHYARTADELEREIYKRGLALGLDWDDQARLRELARQALSYEPGGVMKLLRSPIRQEKLTGELFALSDLMLGTMRQSAQIGVHTSGGRAWKAFGRALYQEAERLGKADT
;
A
#
# COMPACT_ATOMS: atom_id res chain seq x y z
N MET A 1 5.64 -27.42 -1.44
CA MET A 1 5.50 -26.42 -0.36
C MET A 1 4.06 -25.91 -0.42
N SER A 2 3.29 -25.96 0.67
CA SER A 2 1.88 -25.52 0.68
C SER A 2 1.76 -24.04 0.32
N GLY A 3 0.76 -23.66 -0.49
CA GLY A 3 0.51 -22.26 -0.89
C GLY A 3 0.43 -21.29 0.30
N PHE A 4 0.07 -21.77 1.48
CA PHE A 4 0.04 -20.99 2.72
C PHE A 4 1.39 -20.39 3.15
N GLY A 5 2.49 -21.13 2.97
CA GLY A 5 3.83 -20.63 3.31
C GLY A 5 4.32 -19.54 2.36
N HIS A 6 3.73 -19.46 1.15
CA HIS A 6 4.03 -18.41 0.19
C HIS A 6 3.44 -17.07 0.66
N TYR A 7 2.17 -17.03 1.07
CA TYR A 7 1.52 -15.76 1.43
C TYR A 7 2.15 -15.08 2.65
N ALA A 8 2.48 -15.85 3.69
CA ALA A 8 3.16 -15.30 4.87
C ALA A 8 4.52 -14.67 4.52
N ARG A 9 5.33 -15.37 3.73
CA ARG A 9 6.61 -14.83 3.25
C ARG A 9 6.44 -13.59 2.39
N THR A 10 5.49 -13.61 1.46
CA THR A 10 5.18 -12.44 0.63
C THR A 10 4.74 -11.25 1.47
N ALA A 11 3.97 -11.48 2.55
CA ALA A 11 3.57 -10.41 3.46
C ALA A 11 4.76 -9.77 4.19
N ASP A 12 5.71 -10.59 4.65
CA ASP A 12 6.93 -10.12 5.32
C ASP A 12 7.83 -9.32 4.37
N GLU A 13 7.96 -9.78 3.13
CA GLU A 13 8.73 -9.09 2.09
C GLU A 13 8.08 -7.75 1.73
N LEU A 14 6.76 -7.73 1.54
CA LEU A 14 6.01 -6.51 1.27
C LEU A 14 6.08 -5.52 2.44
N GLU A 15 5.89 -5.98 3.69
CA GLU A 15 6.06 -5.15 4.88
C GLU A 15 7.44 -4.48 4.90
N ARG A 16 8.50 -5.24 4.65
CA ARG A 16 9.87 -4.72 4.64
C ARG A 16 10.07 -3.67 3.56
N GLU A 17 9.58 -3.90 2.36
CA GLU A 17 9.77 -2.95 1.25
C GLU A 17 8.91 -1.70 1.41
N ILE A 18 7.66 -1.82 1.91
CA ILE A 18 6.79 -0.69 2.28
C ILE A 18 7.48 0.15 3.37
N TYR A 19 7.99 -0.51 4.42
CA TYR A 19 8.69 0.17 5.50
C TYR A 19 9.89 0.98 4.98
N LYS A 20 10.72 0.38 4.12
CA LYS A 20 11.87 1.05 3.52
C LYS A 20 11.48 2.26 2.66
N ARG A 21 10.40 2.18 1.87
CA ARG A 21 9.93 3.32 1.06
C ARG A 21 9.44 4.44 1.97
N GLY A 22 8.65 4.13 2.99
CA GLY A 22 8.19 5.14 3.93
C GLY A 22 9.35 5.80 4.68
N LEU A 23 10.35 5.04 5.12
CA LEU A 23 11.56 5.59 5.72
C LEU A 23 12.29 6.55 4.77
N ALA A 24 12.49 6.14 3.51
CA ALA A 24 13.17 6.97 2.51
C ALA A 24 12.37 8.23 2.14
N LEU A 25 11.04 8.19 2.27
CA LEU A 25 10.14 9.32 2.09
C LEU A 25 10.02 10.21 3.34
N GLY A 26 10.60 9.81 4.47
CA GLY A 26 10.47 10.52 5.75
C GLY A 26 9.11 10.35 6.42
N LEU A 27 8.42 9.23 6.19
CA LEU A 27 7.11 8.97 6.78
C LEU A 27 7.22 8.52 8.23
N ASP A 28 6.38 9.11 9.08
CA ASP A 28 5.99 8.53 10.35
C ASP A 28 4.74 7.68 10.14
N TRP A 29 4.79 6.40 10.52
CA TRP A 29 3.65 5.49 10.42
C TRP A 29 2.53 5.79 11.43
N ASP A 30 2.78 6.66 12.41
CA ASP A 30 1.76 7.15 13.34
C ASP A 30 1.11 8.46 12.86
N ASP A 31 1.70 9.18 11.90
CA ASP A 31 1.10 10.39 11.29
C ASP A 31 -0.05 10.02 10.34
N GLN A 32 -1.23 9.82 10.93
CA GLN A 32 -2.43 9.44 10.20
C GLN A 32 -2.83 10.49 9.15
N ALA A 33 -2.55 11.77 9.38
CA ALA A 33 -2.91 12.82 8.42
C ALA A 33 -2.07 12.66 7.14
N ARG A 34 -0.76 12.49 7.29
CA ARG A 34 0.14 12.25 6.15
C ARG A 34 -0.15 10.94 5.44
N LEU A 35 -0.43 9.87 6.17
CA LEU A 35 -0.77 8.57 5.57
C LEU A 35 -2.09 8.62 4.80
N ARG A 36 -3.12 9.31 5.33
CA ARG A 36 -4.39 9.50 4.61
C ARG A 36 -4.25 10.37 3.38
N GLU A 37 -3.38 11.38 3.40
CA GLU A 37 -3.06 12.17 2.22
C GLU A 37 -2.48 11.29 1.09
N LEU A 38 -1.48 10.47 1.41
CA LEU A 38 -0.86 9.55 0.45
C LEU A 38 -1.83 8.47 -0.02
N ALA A 39 -2.67 7.93 0.88
CA ALA A 39 -3.69 6.95 0.54
C ALA A 39 -4.72 7.52 -0.45
N ARG A 40 -5.17 8.75 -0.24
CA ARG A 40 -6.08 9.41 -1.18
C ARG A 40 -5.43 9.61 -2.54
N GLN A 41 -4.18 10.08 -2.56
CA GLN A 41 -3.43 10.19 -3.81
C GLN A 41 -3.36 8.85 -4.53
N ALA A 42 -3.02 7.77 -3.83
CA ALA A 42 -2.96 6.42 -4.39
C ALA A 42 -4.29 5.98 -5.03
N LEU A 43 -5.43 6.30 -4.40
CA LEU A 43 -6.76 5.95 -4.88
C LEU A 43 -7.29 6.87 -6.00
N SER A 44 -6.81 8.12 -6.06
CA SER A 44 -7.25 9.12 -7.03
C SER A 44 -6.40 9.18 -8.30
N TYR A 45 -5.37 8.34 -8.45
CA TYR A 45 -4.60 8.31 -9.68
C TYR A 45 -5.41 7.70 -10.82
N GLU A 46 -5.50 8.45 -11.92
CA GLU A 46 -5.95 7.94 -13.21
C GLU A 46 -5.13 6.70 -13.65
N PRO A 47 -5.71 5.82 -14.49
CA PRO A 47 -4.97 4.70 -15.08
C PRO A 47 -3.64 5.15 -15.69
N GLY A 48 -2.53 4.58 -15.21
CA GLY A 48 -1.17 4.93 -15.64
C GLY A 48 -0.52 6.08 -14.86
N GLY A 49 -1.22 6.75 -13.94
CA GLY A 49 -0.68 7.81 -13.08
C GLY A 49 0.47 7.33 -12.18
N VAL A 50 0.35 6.13 -11.60
CA VAL A 50 1.44 5.49 -10.85
C VAL A 50 2.66 5.22 -11.72
N MET A 51 2.47 4.86 -13.00
CA MET A 51 3.58 4.65 -13.94
C MET A 51 4.36 5.93 -14.23
N LYS A 52 3.69 7.09 -14.22
CA LYS A 52 4.36 8.39 -14.34
C LYS A 52 5.27 8.65 -13.15
N LEU A 53 4.80 8.39 -11.92
CA LEU A 53 5.61 8.51 -10.72
C LEU A 53 6.83 7.59 -10.77
N LEU A 54 6.64 6.30 -11.11
CA LEU A 54 7.72 5.31 -11.18
C LEU A 54 8.84 5.68 -12.18
N ARG A 55 8.50 6.42 -13.24
CA ARG A 55 9.43 6.91 -14.27
C ARG A 55 10.00 8.29 -13.96
N SER A 56 9.59 8.93 -12.87
CA SER A 56 10.05 10.27 -12.54
C SER A 56 11.55 10.29 -12.25
N PRO A 57 12.31 11.29 -12.76
CA PRO A 57 13.68 11.52 -12.35
C PRO A 57 13.75 12.07 -10.91
N ILE A 58 12.64 12.57 -10.37
CA ILE A 58 12.56 13.07 -9.00
C ILE A 58 12.43 11.87 -8.06
N ARG A 59 13.46 11.65 -7.23
CA ARG A 59 13.55 10.51 -6.30
C ARG A 59 12.30 10.39 -5.42
N GLN A 60 11.79 11.50 -4.89
CA GLN A 60 10.63 11.50 -4.00
C GLN A 60 9.36 11.00 -4.73
N GLU A 61 9.15 11.43 -5.98
CA GLU A 61 8.03 10.97 -6.79
C GLU A 61 8.15 9.49 -7.13
N LYS A 62 9.35 9.04 -7.52
CA LYS A 62 9.62 7.63 -7.79
C LYS A 62 9.34 6.75 -6.57
N LEU A 63 9.85 7.12 -5.40
CA LEU A 63 9.61 6.41 -4.14
C LEU A 63 8.12 6.38 -3.78
N THR A 64 7.38 7.46 -4.07
CA THR A 64 5.93 7.53 -3.85
C THR A 64 5.21 6.56 -4.78
N GLY A 65 5.60 6.50 -6.06
CA GLY A 65 5.08 5.51 -7.01
C GLY A 65 5.38 4.07 -6.59
N GLU A 66 6.59 3.80 -6.08
CA GLU A 66 6.97 2.48 -5.55
C GLU A 66 6.13 2.10 -4.33
N LEU A 67 5.89 3.04 -3.40
CA LEU A 67 5.01 2.81 -2.24
C LEU A 67 3.60 2.44 -2.68
N PHE A 68 3.03 3.14 -3.66
CA PHE A 68 1.69 2.83 -4.18
C PHE A 68 1.63 1.47 -4.86
N ALA A 69 2.61 1.15 -5.70
CA ALA A 69 2.67 -0.16 -6.37
C ALA A 69 2.79 -1.32 -5.36
N LEU A 70 3.64 -1.17 -4.33
CA LEU A 70 3.75 -2.14 -3.24
C LEU A 70 2.46 -2.28 -2.44
N SER A 71 1.71 -1.18 -2.27
CA SER A 71 0.43 -1.18 -1.56
C SER A 71 -0.69 -1.83 -2.36
N ASP A 72 -0.63 -1.79 -3.69
CA ASP A 72 -1.55 -2.57 -4.53
C ASP A 72 -1.25 -4.07 -4.44
N LEU A 73 0.03 -4.46 -4.49
CA LEU A 73 0.47 -5.85 -4.28
C LEU A 73 0.08 -6.37 -2.88
N MET A 74 0.19 -5.51 -1.87
CA MET A 74 -0.26 -5.75 -0.50
C MET A 74 -1.75 -6.13 -0.45
N LEU A 75 -2.62 -5.29 -1.03
CA LEU A 75 -4.06 -5.55 -1.08
C LEU A 75 -4.41 -6.79 -1.90
N GLY A 76 -3.70 -7.00 -3.02
CA GLY A 76 -3.84 -8.20 -3.86
C GLY A 76 -3.49 -9.48 -3.11
N THR A 77 -2.35 -9.49 -2.41
CA THR A 77 -1.89 -10.63 -1.58
C THR A 77 -2.90 -10.96 -0.49
N MET A 78 -3.40 -9.94 0.22
CA MET A 78 -4.44 -10.11 1.24
C MET A 78 -5.71 -10.73 0.65
N ARG A 79 -6.21 -10.18 -0.47
CA ARG A 79 -7.44 -10.64 -1.15
C ARG A 79 -7.30 -12.09 -1.63
N GLN A 80 -6.20 -12.43 -2.28
CA GLN A 80 -5.95 -13.78 -2.78
C GLN A 80 -5.83 -14.79 -1.64
N SER A 81 -5.14 -14.45 -0.56
CA SER A 81 -5.04 -15.35 0.60
C SER A 81 -6.40 -15.58 1.27
N ALA A 82 -7.24 -14.55 1.36
CA ALA A 82 -8.57 -14.66 1.95
C ALA A 82 -9.50 -15.60 1.15
N GLN A 83 -9.35 -15.67 -0.19
CA GLN A 83 -10.12 -16.57 -1.05
C GLN A 83 -9.87 -18.05 -0.74
N ILE A 84 -8.73 -18.39 -0.14
CA ILE A 84 -8.39 -19.77 0.28
C ILE A 84 -8.49 -19.96 1.80
N GLY A 85 -9.17 -19.05 2.51
CA GLY A 85 -9.39 -19.14 3.95
C GLY A 85 -8.20 -18.70 4.82
N VAL A 86 -7.22 -18.01 4.26
CA VAL A 86 -6.06 -17.50 5.01
C VAL A 86 -6.11 -15.98 5.14
N HIS A 87 -6.06 -15.50 6.38
CA HIS A 87 -5.99 -14.07 6.66
C HIS A 87 -4.54 -13.62 6.79
N THR A 88 -3.94 -13.24 5.67
CA THR A 88 -2.57 -12.72 5.64
C THR A 88 -2.55 -11.23 5.97
N SER A 89 -1.65 -10.81 6.85
CA SER A 89 -1.39 -9.40 7.15
C SER A 89 0.10 -9.14 7.33
N GLY A 90 0.55 -7.94 6.98
CA GLY A 90 1.91 -7.47 7.30
C GLY A 90 2.04 -6.88 8.71
N GLY A 91 3.17 -6.21 8.91
CA GLY A 91 3.56 -5.56 10.16
C GLY A 91 2.94 -4.16 10.34
N ARG A 92 3.69 -3.27 10.99
CA ARG A 92 3.21 -1.93 11.37
C ARG A 92 2.94 -1.06 10.14
N ALA A 93 3.84 -1.08 9.15
CA ALA A 93 3.75 -0.20 7.99
C ALA A 93 2.55 -0.58 7.11
N TRP A 94 2.40 -1.88 6.83
CA TRP A 94 1.24 -2.45 6.16
C TRP A 94 -0.05 -2.04 6.86
N LYS A 95 -0.17 -2.29 8.18
CA LYS A 95 -1.41 -2.04 8.91
C LYS A 95 -1.76 -0.55 8.94
N ALA A 96 -0.78 0.32 9.16
CA ALA A 96 -0.99 1.75 9.18
C ALA A 96 -1.46 2.28 7.82
N PHE A 97 -0.76 1.92 6.75
CA PHE A 97 -1.10 2.41 5.42
C PHE A 97 -2.36 1.74 4.84
N GLY A 98 -2.54 0.44 5.08
CA GLY A 98 -3.77 -0.28 4.74
C GLY A 98 -5.00 0.32 5.41
N ARG A 99 -4.91 0.70 6.69
CA ARG A 99 -5.99 1.42 7.38
C ARG A 99 -6.30 2.76 6.71
N ALA A 100 -5.27 3.54 6.36
CA ALA A 100 -5.46 4.81 5.66
C ALA A 100 -6.13 4.63 4.29
N LEU A 101 -5.74 3.59 3.52
CA LEU A 101 -6.37 3.23 2.25
C LEU A 101 -7.85 2.88 2.42
N TYR A 102 -8.20 2.06 3.40
CA TYR A 102 -9.61 1.74 3.67
C TYR A 102 -10.43 2.98 4.04
N GLN A 103 -9.90 3.84 4.91
CA GLN A 103 -10.57 5.07 5.32
C GLN A 103 -10.83 6.03 4.15
N GLU A 104 -9.85 6.20 3.25
CA GLU A 104 -10.03 7.06 2.08
C GLU A 104 -10.91 6.42 1.02
N ALA A 105 -10.85 5.10 0.83
CA ALA A 105 -11.74 4.39 -0.10
C ALA A 105 -13.21 4.51 0.33
N GLU A 106 -13.50 4.31 1.62
CA GLU A 106 -14.85 4.53 2.18
C GLU A 106 -15.31 5.98 2.02
N ARG A 107 -14.39 6.94 2.18
CA ARG A 107 -14.69 8.37 2.00
C ARG A 107 -15.00 8.69 0.53
N LEU A 108 -14.24 8.16 -0.42
CA LEU A 108 -14.46 8.37 -1.85
C LEU A 108 -15.79 7.73 -2.30
N GLY A 109 -16.08 6.49 -1.85
CA GLY A 109 -17.36 5.85 -2.14
C GLY A 109 -18.58 6.60 -1.59
N LYS A 110 -18.43 7.33 -0.47
CA LYS A 110 -19.47 8.23 0.07
C LYS A 110 -19.58 9.57 -0.65
N ALA A 111 -18.57 9.99 -1.42
CA ALA A 111 -18.61 11.25 -2.17
C ALA A 111 -19.39 11.09 -3.50
N ASP A 112 -19.53 9.85 -3.99
CA ASP A 112 -20.26 9.50 -5.21
C ASP A 112 -21.75 9.17 -4.96
N THR A 113 -22.22 9.25 -3.70
CA THR A 113 -23.62 8.96 -3.29
C THR A 113 -24.31 10.24 -2.81
#